data_AF-A0A8T7E2X3-F1
#
_entry.id   AF-A0A8T7E2X3-F1
#
_cell.length_a   1.000
_cell.length_b   1.000
_cell.length_c   1.000
_cell.angle_alpha   90.00
_cell.angle_beta   90.00
_cell.angle_gamma   90.00
#
_symmetry.space_group_name_H-M   'P 1'
#
loop_
_entity.id
_entity.type
_entity.pdbx_description
1 polymer ?
#
loop_
_entity_poly.entity_id
_entity_poly.type
_entity_poly.pdbx_seq_one_letter_code
_entity_poly.pdbx_strand_id
1 'polypeptide(L)'
;IKLMENFNSPLLRQNLAEFWRAWHISLSGWARDYIYFPVLGKYRSTSLALIATMMMIGAWHSPAPGWLLWGLHHGVGLVLLSNYHRWAEGRPAVQALRNTAAWRFFGMLATWWYVAIGYGLTFVPYDVITSLTIYGRIVTLGLWN
;
A
#
# COMPACT_ATOMS: atom_id res chain seq x y z
N ILE A 1 -0.95 9.45 -30.85
CA ILE A 1 -1.37 9.52 -29.42
C ILE A 1 -0.40 8.64 -28.63
N LYS A 2 0.27 9.17 -27.60
CA LYS A 2 1.14 8.37 -26.71
C LYS A 2 0.37 8.08 -25.44
N LEU A 3 0.07 6.80 -25.19
CA LEU A 3 -0.63 6.37 -23.99
C LEU A 3 0.31 6.43 -22.78
N MET A 4 -0.25 6.70 -21.59
CA MET A 4 0.50 6.73 -20.35
C MET A 4 0.93 5.30 -19.97
N GLU A 5 2.18 5.15 -19.55
CA GLU A 5 2.68 3.88 -19.01
C GLU A 5 2.02 3.61 -17.67
N ASN A 6 1.43 2.42 -17.50
CA ASN A 6 0.69 2.05 -16.29
C ASN A 6 1.55 1.34 -15.24
N PHE A 7 2.68 0.74 -15.62
CA PHE A 7 3.53 -0.02 -14.70
C PHE A 7 4.99 0.31 -14.97
N ASN A 8 5.72 0.75 -13.95
CA ASN A 8 7.15 1.06 -14.06
C ASN A 8 7.95 0.35 -12.96
N SER A 9 8.25 -0.94 -13.21
CA SER A 9 8.97 -1.83 -12.27
C SER A 9 8.52 -1.69 -10.81
N PRO A 10 7.21 -1.83 -10.52
CA PRO A 10 6.65 -1.52 -9.21
C PRO A 10 7.19 -2.41 -8.09
N LEU A 11 7.51 -3.67 -8.38
CA LEU A 11 8.05 -4.62 -7.41
C LEU A 11 9.50 -4.34 -7.00
N LEU A 12 10.20 -3.45 -7.72
CA LEU A 12 11.56 -3.02 -7.39
C LEU A 12 11.60 -1.75 -6.53
N ARG A 13 10.44 -1.25 -6.10
CA ARG A 13 10.32 -0.02 -5.31
C ARG A 13 10.59 -0.28 -3.83
N GLN A 14 11.22 0.70 -3.18
CA GLN A 14 11.81 0.51 -1.84
C GLN A 14 10.82 0.79 -0.71
N ASN A 15 9.67 1.36 -1.04
CA ASN A 15 8.60 1.67 -0.10
C ASN A 15 7.25 1.70 -0.82
N LEU A 16 6.17 1.62 -0.04
CA LEU A 16 4.80 1.60 -0.55
C LEU A 16 4.42 2.85 -1.36
N ALA A 17 4.94 4.03 -1.00
CA ALA A 17 4.64 5.25 -1.73
C ALA A 17 5.27 5.23 -3.14
N GLU A 18 6.49 4.71 -3.28
CA GLU A 18 7.11 4.48 -4.58
C GLU A 18 6.41 3.39 -5.38
N PHE A 19 5.99 2.29 -4.72
CA PHE A 19 5.20 1.23 -5.35
C PHE A 19 3.93 1.80 -5.99
N TRP A 20 3.13 2.56 -5.25
CA TRP A 20 1.88 3.15 -5.75
C TRP A 20 2.08 4.21 -6.85
N ARG A 21 3.24 4.88 -6.87
CA ARG A 21 3.62 5.77 -7.99
C ARG A 21 4.04 5.00 -9.26
N ALA A 22 4.30 3.71 -9.14
CA ALA A 22 4.78 2.86 -10.23
C ALA A 22 3.78 1.76 -10.61
N TRP A 23 2.73 1.56 -9.82
CA TRP A 23 1.68 0.56 -10.01
C TRP A 23 0.38 1.23 -10.44
N HIS A 24 -0.18 0.77 -11.55
CA HIS A 24 -1.42 1.28 -12.13
C HIS A 24 -1.47 2.81 -12.18
N ILE A 25 -0.43 3.41 -12.79
CA ILE A 25 -0.09 4.83 -12.70
C ILE A 25 -1.27 5.75 -13.05
N SER A 26 -2.04 5.42 -14.08
CA SER A 26 -3.24 6.20 -14.45
C SER A 26 -4.30 6.19 -13.34
N LEU A 27 -4.64 5.03 -12.77
CA LEU A 27 -5.61 4.92 -11.66
C LEU A 27 -5.08 5.60 -10.40
N SER A 28 -3.83 5.33 -10.03
CA SER A 28 -3.19 5.93 -8.86
C SER A 28 -3.13 7.46 -8.98
N GLY A 29 -2.87 7.97 -10.20
CA GLY A 29 -2.93 9.40 -10.52
C GLY A 29 -4.35 9.96 -10.38
N TRP A 30 -5.34 9.32 -11.00
CA TRP A 30 -6.74 9.72 -10.88
C TRP A 30 -7.22 9.74 -9.43
N ALA A 31 -6.96 8.69 -8.66
CA ALA A 31 -7.36 8.61 -7.26
C ALA A 31 -6.67 9.67 -6.41
N ARG A 32 -5.40 10.00 -6.70
CA ARG A 32 -4.69 11.09 -6.04
C ARG A 32 -5.36 12.44 -6.32
N ASP A 33 -5.66 12.69 -7.58
CA ASP A 33 -6.13 14.01 -8.03
C ASP A 33 -7.60 14.26 -7.63
N TYR A 34 -8.44 13.22 -7.62
CA TYR A 34 -9.88 13.33 -7.35
C TYR A 34 -10.33 12.88 -5.96
N ILE A 35 -9.48 12.18 -5.19
CA ILE A 35 -9.85 11.71 -3.84
C ILE A 35 -8.85 12.22 -2.81
N TYR A 36 -7.57 11.93 -2.99
CA TYR A 36 -6.55 12.27 -2.00
C TYR A 36 -6.47 13.78 -1.74
N PHE A 37 -6.27 14.59 -2.78
CA PHE A 37 -6.15 16.05 -2.60
C PHE A 37 -7.44 16.70 -2.10
N PRO A 38 -8.65 16.36 -2.60
CA PRO A 38 -9.89 16.88 -2.04
C PRO A 38 -10.10 16.53 -0.56
N VAL A 39 -9.86 15.26 -0.16
CA VAL A 39 -9.99 14.83 1.24
C VAL A 39 -8.94 15.51 2.13
N LEU A 40 -7.69 15.59 1.66
CA LEU A 40 -6.63 16.28 2.38
C LEU A 40 -6.94 17.78 2.56
N GLY A 41 -7.44 18.45 1.52
CA GLY A 41 -7.80 19.86 1.57
C GLY A 41 -8.94 20.14 2.55
N LYS A 42 -9.97 19.26 2.56
CA LYS A 42 -11.13 19.41 3.45
C LYS A 42 -10.84 19.09 4.91
N TYR A 43 -10.16 17.98 5.18
CA TYR A 43 -10.00 17.46 6.55
C TYR A 43 -8.63 17.71 7.16
N ARG A 44 -7.66 18.19 6.36
CA ARG A 44 -6.26 18.46 6.78
C ARG A 44 -5.60 17.27 7.49
N SER A 45 -6.03 16.06 7.16
CA SER A 45 -5.52 14.82 7.73
C SER A 45 -4.97 13.93 6.62
N THR A 46 -3.64 13.81 6.57
CA THR A 46 -2.94 12.90 5.65
C THR A 46 -3.41 11.46 5.85
N SER A 47 -3.62 11.04 7.11
CA SER A 47 -4.06 9.68 7.41
C SER A 47 -5.44 9.38 6.82
N LEU A 48 -6.39 10.31 7.00
CA LEU A 48 -7.73 10.15 6.44
C LEU A 48 -7.70 10.16 4.92
N ALA A 49 -6.92 11.05 4.31
CA ALA A 49 -6.78 11.13 2.85
C ALA A 49 -6.20 9.84 2.26
N LEU A 50 -5.16 9.27 2.87
CA LEU A 50 -4.56 8.00 2.43
C LEU A 50 -5.53 6.83 2.57
N ILE A 51 -6.19 6.69 3.72
CA ILE A 51 -7.17 5.62 3.97
C ILE A 51 -8.34 5.74 3.00
N ALA A 52 -8.95 6.93 2.87
CA ALA A 52 -10.09 7.14 1.98
C ALA A 52 -9.73 6.85 0.51
N THR A 53 -8.54 7.27 0.06
CA THR A 53 -8.08 7.01 -1.30
C THR A 53 -7.93 5.50 -1.55
N MET A 54 -7.27 4.77 -0.66
CA MET A 54 -7.03 3.34 -0.83
C MET A 54 -8.31 2.52 -0.67
N MET A 55 -9.22 2.92 0.22
CA MET A 55 -10.54 2.33 0.36
C MET A 55 -11.37 2.48 -0.92
N MET A 56 -11.32 3.65 -1.57
CA MET A 56 -12.01 3.86 -2.84
C MET A 56 -11.38 3.05 -3.97
N ILE A 57 -10.05 2.96 -4.03
CA ILE A 57 -9.36 2.08 -4.99
C ILE A 57 -9.77 0.62 -4.75
N GLY A 58 -9.87 0.16 -3.49
CA GLY A 58 -10.37 -1.16 -3.15
C GLY A 58 -11.80 -1.38 -3.65
N ALA A 59 -12.71 -0.47 -3.29
CA ALA A 59 -14.12 -0.52 -3.71
C ALA A 59 -14.30 -0.51 -5.24
N TRP A 60 -13.41 0.14 -5.98
CA TRP A 60 -13.41 0.15 -7.45
C TRP A 60 -13.17 -1.23 -8.07
N HIS A 61 -12.45 -2.13 -7.40
CA HIS A 61 -12.14 -3.46 -7.95
C HIS A 61 -13.32 -4.44 -7.83
N SER A 62 -14.01 -4.49 -6.69
CA SER A 62 -15.20 -5.33 -6.47
C SER A 62 -15.89 -4.98 -5.15
N PRO A 63 -17.22 -5.18 -5.03
CA PRO A 63 -17.96 -5.00 -3.78
C PRO A 63 -17.62 -6.05 -2.70
N ALA A 64 -16.81 -7.06 -3.01
CA ALA A 64 -16.45 -8.09 -2.03
C ALA A 64 -15.66 -7.49 -0.85
N PRO A 65 -15.93 -7.92 0.40
CA PRO A 65 -15.25 -7.41 1.59
C PRO A 65 -13.72 -7.48 1.54
N GLY A 66 -13.16 -8.49 0.86
CA GLY A 66 -11.72 -8.65 0.68
C GLY A 66 -11.05 -7.44 0.02
N TRP A 67 -11.72 -6.78 -0.93
CA TRP A 67 -11.19 -5.58 -1.58
C TRP A 67 -11.24 -4.33 -0.71
N LEU A 68 -12.21 -4.24 0.20
CA LEU A 68 -12.23 -3.20 1.23
C LEU A 68 -11.12 -3.42 2.26
N LEU A 69 -10.91 -4.66 2.70
CA LEU A 69 -9.80 -5.02 3.60
C LEU A 69 -8.44 -4.77 2.94
N TRP A 70 -8.31 -5.09 1.65
CA TRP A 70 -7.13 -4.76 0.85
C TRP A 70 -6.89 -3.25 0.77
N GLY A 71 -7.95 -2.46 0.54
CA GLY A 71 -7.87 -1.00 0.54
C GLY A 71 -7.44 -0.44 1.90
N LEU A 72 -8.01 -0.96 2.99
CA LEU A 72 -7.63 -0.59 4.35
C LEU A 72 -6.18 -0.97 4.64
N HIS A 73 -5.75 -2.17 4.26
CA HIS A 73 -4.37 -2.66 4.40
C HIS A 73 -3.39 -1.70 3.72
N HIS A 74 -3.60 -1.36 2.46
CA HIS A 74 -2.72 -0.42 1.77
C HIS A 74 -2.78 1.00 2.34
N GLY A 75 -3.97 1.45 2.76
CA GLY A 75 -4.14 2.73 3.45
C GLY A 75 -3.33 2.81 4.73
N VAL A 76 -3.45 1.82 5.63
CA VAL A 76 -2.70 1.74 6.89
C VAL A 76 -1.19 1.72 6.61
N GLY A 77 -0.74 0.92 5.64
CA GLY A 77 0.67 0.86 5.28
C GLY A 77 1.25 2.20 4.84
N LEU A 78 0.49 2.96 4.05
CA LEU A 78 0.88 4.31 3.64
C LEU A 78 0.86 5.31 4.80
N VAL A 79 -0.09 5.21 5.74
CA VAL A 79 -0.12 6.05 6.94
C VAL A 79 1.10 5.78 7.82
N LEU A 80 1.41 4.51 8.07
CA LEU A 80 2.59 4.11 8.84
C LEU A 80 3.88 4.61 8.17
N LEU A 81 4.00 4.45 6.84
CA LEU A 81 5.14 4.95 6.08
C LEU A 81 5.25 6.48 6.16
N SER A 82 4.14 7.19 6.03
CA SER A 82 4.10 8.66 6.14
C SER A 82 4.56 9.13 7.52
N ASN A 83 4.08 8.47 8.58
CA ASN A 83 4.49 8.78 9.96
C ASN A 83 5.97 8.45 10.20
N TYR A 84 6.45 7.32 9.67
CA TYR A 84 7.86 6.94 9.71
C TYR A 84 8.75 7.98 9.01
N HIS A 85 8.35 8.46 7.82
CA HIS A 85 9.09 9.51 7.11
C HIS A 85 9.18 10.80 7.92
N ARG A 86 8.07 11.28 8.48
CA ARG A 86 8.04 12.48 9.34
C ARG A 86 8.91 12.32 10.59
N TRP A 87 8.91 11.13 11.20
CA TRP A 87 9.77 10.83 12.35
C TRP A 87 11.26 10.77 11.97
N ALA A 88 11.58 10.29 10.78
CA ALA A 88 12.95 10.16 10.27
C ALA A 88 13.55 11.50 9.78
N GLU A 89 12.72 12.47 9.38
CA GLU A 89 13.16 13.79 8.90
C GLU A 89 14.04 14.53 9.91
N GLY A 90 13.78 14.39 11.21
CA GLY A 90 14.60 15.01 12.26
C GLY A 90 15.87 14.23 12.66
N ARG A 91 16.17 13.10 12.00
CA ARG A 91 17.20 12.14 12.47
C ARG A 91 18.23 11.85 11.36
N PRO A 92 19.35 12.59 11.29
CA PRO A 92 20.33 12.44 10.21
C PRO A 92 20.95 11.03 10.14
N ALA A 93 21.17 10.37 11.28
CA ALA A 93 21.65 8.99 11.32
C ALA A 93 20.68 8.01 10.63
N VAL A 94 19.37 8.18 10.81
CA VAL A 94 18.35 7.36 10.14
C VAL A 94 18.34 7.63 8.64
N GLN A 95 18.51 8.88 8.22
CA GLN A 95 18.59 9.23 6.80
C GLN A 95 19.83 8.64 6.13
N ALA A 96 20.98 8.68 6.80
CA ALA A 96 22.21 8.05 6.32
C ALA A 96 22.02 6.53 6.16
N LEU A 97 21.40 5.86 7.15
CA LEU A 97 21.08 4.44 7.07
C LEU A 97 20.16 4.12 5.88
N ARG A 98 19.13 4.95 5.64
CA ARG A 98 18.18 4.76 4.53
C ARG A 98 18.83 4.79 3.14
N ASN A 99 19.95 5.47 3.00
CA ASN A 99 20.69 5.59 1.74
C ASN A 99 21.61 4.37 1.47
N THR A 100 21.82 3.49 2.44
CA THR A 100 22.65 2.30 2.27
C THR A 100 21.99 1.28 1.33
N ALA A 101 22.79 0.57 0.54
CA ALA A 101 22.29 -0.47 -0.36
C ALA A 101 21.52 -1.57 0.38
N ALA A 102 22.00 -1.95 1.58
CA ALA A 102 21.34 -2.92 2.44
C ALA A 102 19.93 -2.46 2.82
N TRP A 103 19.77 -1.22 3.32
CA TRP A 103 18.45 -0.71 3.69
C TRP A 103 17.49 -0.66 2.50
N ARG A 104 17.98 -0.24 1.33
CA ARG A 104 17.21 -0.18 0.09
C ARG A 104 16.73 -1.57 -0.34
N PHE A 105 17.60 -2.57 -0.25
CA PHE A 105 17.26 -3.97 -0.55
C PHE A 105 16.21 -4.52 0.44
N PHE A 106 16.41 -4.33 1.74
CA PHE A 106 15.43 -4.74 2.76
C PHE A 106 14.09 -4.02 2.60
N GLY A 107 14.11 -2.72 2.28
CA GLY A 107 12.89 -1.96 2.01
C GLY A 107 12.14 -2.47 0.79
N MET A 108 12.86 -2.86 -0.27
CA MET A 108 12.27 -3.51 -1.45
C MET A 108 11.62 -4.84 -1.09
N LEU A 109 12.30 -5.71 -0.35
CA LEU A 109 11.74 -6.98 0.11
C LEU A 109 10.52 -6.77 1.02
N ALA A 110 10.60 -5.84 1.97
CA ALA A 110 9.49 -5.53 2.87
C ALA A 110 8.27 -5.00 2.10
N THR A 111 8.50 -4.13 1.11
CA THR A 111 7.44 -3.61 0.23
C THR A 111 6.81 -4.74 -0.58
N TRP A 112 7.62 -5.60 -1.17
CA TRP A 112 7.14 -6.76 -1.92
C TRP A 112 6.29 -7.68 -1.06
N TRP A 113 6.77 -8.06 0.13
CA TRP A 113 6.04 -8.91 1.07
C TRP A 113 4.73 -8.27 1.52
N TYR A 114 4.76 -6.98 1.86
CA TYR A 114 3.56 -6.25 2.27
C TYR A 114 2.48 -6.24 1.18
N VAL A 115 2.89 -6.01 -0.07
CA VAL A 115 1.99 -6.02 -1.23
C VAL A 115 1.46 -7.42 -1.49
N ALA A 116 2.32 -8.45 -1.45
CA ALA A 116 1.92 -9.84 -1.65
C ALA A 116 0.90 -10.32 -0.60
N ILE A 117 1.13 -9.98 0.67
CA ILE A 117 0.21 -10.23 1.78
C ILE A 117 -1.13 -9.52 1.55
N GLY A 118 -1.09 -8.28 1.06
CA GLY A 118 -2.29 -7.55 0.66
C GLY A 118 -3.12 -8.33 -0.36
N TYR A 119 -2.51 -8.79 -1.44
CA TYR A 119 -3.21 -9.59 -2.46
C TYR A 119 -3.80 -10.89 -1.90
N GLY A 120 -3.21 -11.48 -0.85
CA GLY A 120 -3.80 -12.57 -0.07
C GLY A 120 -5.24 -12.31 0.39
N LEU A 121 -5.58 -11.04 0.69
CA LEU A 121 -6.92 -10.61 1.10
C LEU A 121 -7.95 -10.59 -0.04
N THR A 122 -7.50 -10.71 -1.30
CA THR A 122 -8.37 -10.55 -2.48
C THR A 122 -8.82 -11.88 -3.10
N PHE A 123 -8.26 -13.01 -2.68
CA PHE A 123 -8.42 -14.31 -3.34
C PHE A 123 -9.71 -15.09 -3.03
N VAL A 124 -10.74 -14.50 -2.39
CA VAL A 124 -11.99 -15.25 -2.13
C VAL A 124 -13.25 -14.39 -2.31
N PRO A 125 -14.30 -14.91 -3.00
CA PRO A 125 -15.62 -14.27 -3.04
C PRO A 125 -16.59 -14.63 -1.88
N TYR A 126 -16.22 -15.43 -0.88
CA TYR A 126 -17.19 -16.00 0.07
C TYR A 126 -16.66 -16.07 1.51
N ASP A 127 -16.98 -15.04 2.30
CA ASP A 127 -16.78 -14.94 3.76
C ASP A 127 -15.42 -14.37 4.29
N VAL A 128 -15.52 -13.60 5.39
CA VAL A 128 -14.41 -12.89 6.04
C VAL A 128 -13.50 -13.86 6.81
N ILE A 129 -14.06 -14.95 7.36
CA ILE A 129 -13.33 -15.92 8.16
C ILE A 129 -12.33 -16.67 7.29
N THR A 130 -12.72 -17.10 6.08
CA THR A 130 -11.84 -17.77 5.13
C THR A 130 -10.68 -16.88 4.71
N SER A 131 -10.95 -15.59 4.45
CA SER A 131 -9.90 -14.60 4.14
C SER A 131 -8.89 -14.45 5.28
N LEU A 132 -9.36 -14.38 6.53
CA LEU A 132 -8.51 -14.30 7.71
C LEU A 132 -7.71 -15.59 7.95
N THR A 133 -8.29 -16.77 7.69
CA THR A 133 -7.60 -18.06 7.80
C THR A 133 -6.46 -18.16 6.78
N ILE A 134 -6.68 -17.77 5.52
CA ILE A 134 -5.63 -17.78 4.49
C ILE A 134 -4.53 -16.77 4.83
N TYR A 135 -4.91 -15.56 5.26
CA TYR A 135 -3.94 -14.55 5.71
C TYR A 135 -3.08 -15.08 6.86
N GLY A 136 -3.71 -15.71 7.86
CA GLY A 136 -3.03 -16.38 8.97
C GLY A 136 -2.07 -17.46 8.48
N ARG A 137 -2.46 -18.29 7.51
CA ARG A 137 -1.59 -19.34 6.93
C ARG A 137 -0.39 -18.77 6.20
N ILE A 138 -0.57 -17.68 5.44
CA ILE A 138 0.53 -17.01 4.73
C ILE A 138 1.53 -16.41 5.72
N VAL A 139 1.05 -15.75 6.77
CA VAL A 139 1.91 -15.14 7.81
C VAL A 139 2.62 -16.19 8.66
N THR A 140 1.96 -17.30 8.96
CA THR A 140 2.51 -18.38 9.82
C THR A 140 3.24 -19.46 9.04
N LEU A 141 3.41 -19.33 7.72
CA LEU A 141 4.01 -20.36 6.85
C LEU A 141 3.31 -21.74 6.98
N GLY A 142 2.01 -21.75 7.28
CA GLY A 142 1.24 -22.98 7.44
C GLY A 142 1.48 -23.74 8.75
N LEU A 143 2.03 -23.10 9.78
CA LEU A 143 2.31 -23.74 11.08
C LEU A 143 1.07 -23.96 11.97
N TRP A 144 -0.09 -23.45 11.57
CA TRP A 144 -1.37 -23.70 12.25
C TRP A 144 -2.16 -24.74 11.46
N ASN A 145 -2.23 -25.96 12.02
CA ASN A 145 -3.15 -27.03 11.61
C ASN A 145 -4.53 -26.81 12.24
#